data_AF-A0A1X0IDI6-F1
#
_entry.id   AF-A0A1X0IDI6-F1
#
_cell.length_a   1.000
_cell.length_b   1.000
_cell.length_c   1.000
_cell.angle_alpha   90.00
_cell.angle_beta   90.00
_cell.angle_gamma   90.00
#
_symmetry.space_group_name_H-M   'P 1'
#
loop_
_entity.id
_entity.type
_entity.pdbx_description
1 polymer ?
#
loop_
_entity_poly.entity_id
_entity_poly.type
_entity_poly.pdbx_seq_one_letter_code
_entity_poly.pdbx_strand_id
1 'polypeptide(L)'
;MQIAEIETILGSVAHSEPVVLAEIGSGTDVPESWRPIAHSDAAGARRLAAVSLWNSDFLELVPTFAHVFTTELADVRLGHVAGESVLVYAVEHHDADQRHVRCWIGWDPALSHNTELRFAEAIPNAVRRFYREAHAGFVAPDWMSNGPIQPRHLQTYAEYLGCPQGLPRSNWPRDAVDPRRLLLLATTADSHVCVSPDLPLGQAVTVYGGTPEDPEDFGTLLDQTMTAQFDGIA
;
A
#
# COMPACT_ATOMS: atom_id res chain seq x y z
N MET A 1 20.08 9.97 -0.11
CA MET A 1 19.55 9.09 -1.17
C MET A 1 19.82 9.71 -2.53
N GLN A 2 20.42 8.98 -3.47
CA GLN A 2 20.59 9.44 -4.85
C GLN A 2 19.35 9.10 -5.67
N ILE A 3 18.90 10.01 -6.55
CA ILE A 3 17.71 9.78 -7.39
C ILE A 3 17.87 8.52 -8.27
N ALA A 4 19.05 8.32 -8.86
CA ALA A 4 19.32 7.18 -9.74
C ALA A 4 19.13 5.81 -9.04
N GLU A 5 19.33 5.74 -7.72
CA GLU A 5 19.09 4.53 -6.94
C GLU A 5 17.58 4.24 -6.82
N ILE A 6 16.77 5.28 -6.56
CA ILE A 6 15.31 5.18 -6.53
C ILE A 6 14.80 4.74 -7.91
N GLU A 7 15.30 5.34 -8.98
CA GLU A 7 14.93 4.97 -10.36
C GLU A 7 15.30 3.52 -10.68
N THR A 8 16.46 3.05 -10.22
CA THR A 8 16.88 1.65 -10.40
C THR A 8 15.92 0.68 -9.72
N ILE A 9 15.46 1.00 -8.50
CA ILE A 9 14.49 0.17 -7.76
C ILE A 9 13.14 0.18 -8.47
N LEU A 10 12.65 1.34 -8.88
CA LEU A 10 11.40 1.45 -9.64
C LEU A 10 11.46 0.69 -10.97
N GLY A 11 12.62 0.70 -11.65
CA GLY A 11 12.84 0.00 -12.91
C GLY A 11 13.15 -1.49 -12.77
N SER A 12 13.33 -2.01 -11.56
CA SER A 12 13.60 -3.44 -11.32
C SER A 12 12.37 -4.32 -11.57
N VAL A 13 11.17 -3.73 -11.52
CA VAL A 13 9.92 -4.40 -11.86
C VAL A 13 9.49 -3.96 -13.26
N ALA A 14 9.34 -4.92 -14.16
CA ALA A 14 8.97 -4.63 -15.54
C ALA A 14 7.48 -4.28 -15.63
N HIS A 15 7.21 -2.97 -15.76
CA HIS A 15 5.88 -2.45 -16.08
C HIS A 15 5.82 -1.90 -17.50
N SER A 16 4.62 -1.88 -18.07
CA SER A 16 4.38 -1.22 -19.36
C SER A 16 4.43 0.31 -19.24
N GLU A 17 4.18 0.86 -18.05
CA GLU A 17 4.17 2.29 -17.75
C GLU A 17 5.03 2.56 -16.51
N PRO A 18 6.33 2.88 -16.64
CA PRO A 18 7.20 3.08 -15.48
C PRO A 18 6.82 4.34 -14.71
N VAL A 19 7.13 4.36 -13.41
CA VAL A 19 7.08 5.59 -12.61
C VAL A 19 8.20 6.53 -13.09
N VAL A 20 7.85 7.74 -13.48
CA VAL A 20 8.78 8.80 -13.89
C VAL A 20 8.86 9.83 -12.78
N LEU A 21 10.03 9.97 -12.15
CA LEU A 21 10.24 10.97 -11.11
C LEU A 21 10.24 12.37 -11.70
N ALA A 22 9.57 13.30 -11.02
CA ALA A 22 9.48 14.69 -11.43
C ALA A 22 10.72 15.48 -10.98
N GLU A 23 11.14 16.45 -11.79
CA GLU A 23 12.18 17.40 -11.37
C GLU A 23 11.69 18.25 -10.18
N ILE A 24 12.63 18.63 -9.30
CA ILE A 24 12.33 19.51 -8.17
C ILE A 24 11.83 20.86 -8.71
N GLY A 25 10.72 21.34 -8.16
CA GLY A 25 10.09 22.59 -8.60
C GLY A 25 9.26 22.48 -9.88
N SER A 26 9.05 21.28 -10.42
CA SER A 26 8.06 21.06 -11.48
C SER A 26 6.65 21.39 -10.94
N GLY A 27 5.97 22.31 -11.63
CA GLY A 27 4.72 22.92 -11.15
C GLY A 27 3.43 22.39 -11.80
N THR A 28 3.51 21.51 -12.78
CA THR A 28 2.32 20.98 -13.47
C THR A 28 1.69 19.82 -12.69
N ASP A 29 0.40 19.96 -12.38
CA ASP A 29 -0.49 18.93 -11.83
C ASP A 29 -0.06 18.27 -10.50
N VAL A 30 0.59 19.07 -9.63
CA VAL A 30 0.91 18.65 -8.25
C VAL A 30 -0.28 18.95 -7.31
N PRO A 31 -0.79 17.95 -6.57
CA PRO A 31 -1.78 18.18 -5.52
C PRO A 31 -1.32 19.25 -4.53
N GLU A 32 -2.23 20.12 -4.09
CA GLU A 32 -1.88 21.27 -3.24
C GLU A 32 -1.14 20.86 -1.96
N SER A 33 -1.60 19.77 -1.33
CA SER A 33 -0.99 19.19 -0.13
C SER A 33 0.43 18.66 -0.37
N TRP A 34 0.79 18.33 -1.61
CA TRP A 34 2.10 17.78 -1.97
C TRP A 34 3.10 18.85 -2.43
N ARG A 35 2.66 20.10 -2.63
CA ARG A 35 3.55 21.20 -3.06
C ARG A 35 4.78 21.37 -2.15
N PRO A 36 4.70 21.28 -0.81
CA PRO A 36 5.90 21.39 0.03
C PRO A 36 6.96 20.33 -0.28
N ILE A 37 6.54 19.14 -0.74
CA ILE A 37 7.42 18.05 -1.13
C ILE A 37 8.04 18.33 -2.51
N ALA A 38 7.22 18.74 -3.48
CA ALA A 38 7.65 19.00 -4.85
C ALA A 38 8.67 20.16 -4.98
N HIS A 39 8.52 21.20 -4.16
CA HIS A 39 9.36 22.41 -4.23
C HIS A 39 10.63 22.34 -3.36
N SER A 40 10.74 21.34 -2.49
CA SER A 40 11.88 21.26 -1.57
C SER A 40 13.05 20.52 -2.22
N ASP A 41 14.23 21.12 -2.16
CA ASP A 41 15.51 20.52 -2.57
C ASP A 41 16.11 19.59 -1.49
N ALA A 42 15.77 19.82 -0.22
CA ALA A 42 16.23 19.04 0.92
C ALA A 42 15.37 17.80 1.21
N ALA A 43 15.99 16.62 1.22
CA ALA A 43 15.32 15.35 1.54
C ALA A 43 14.63 15.37 2.92
N GLY A 44 15.28 15.96 3.93
CA GLY A 44 14.69 16.08 5.28
C GLY A 44 13.38 16.87 5.30
N ALA A 45 13.28 17.96 4.52
CA ALA A 45 12.05 18.74 4.44
C ALA A 45 10.94 17.99 3.66
N ARG A 46 11.29 17.27 2.59
CA ARG A 46 10.35 16.39 1.87
C ARG A 46 9.79 15.29 2.77
N ARG A 47 10.64 14.64 3.57
CA ARG A 47 10.23 13.62 4.55
C ARG A 47 9.22 14.17 5.55
N LEU A 48 9.54 15.29 6.20
CA LEU A 48 8.68 15.90 7.22
C LEU A 48 7.32 16.29 6.64
N ALA A 49 7.32 16.90 5.45
CA ALA A 49 6.09 17.24 4.74
C ALA A 49 5.27 15.99 4.39
N ALA A 50 5.91 14.94 3.86
CA ALA A 50 5.23 13.71 3.49
C ALA A 50 4.64 12.98 4.70
N VAL A 51 5.39 12.81 5.79
CA VAL A 51 4.89 12.18 7.02
C VAL A 51 3.72 12.96 7.60
N SER A 52 3.70 14.30 7.48
CA SER A 52 2.58 15.12 7.96
C SER A 52 1.26 14.93 7.19
N LEU A 53 1.30 14.26 6.02
CA LEU A 53 0.10 13.89 5.27
C LEU A 53 -0.59 12.66 5.85
N TRP A 54 0.12 11.85 6.64
CA TRP A 54 -0.42 10.58 7.14
C TRP A 54 -1.37 10.80 8.30
N ASN A 55 -2.48 10.06 8.29
CA ASN A 55 -3.42 10.08 9.40
C ASN A 55 -2.82 9.34 10.62
N SER A 56 -2.92 9.93 11.80
CA SER A 56 -2.37 9.32 13.03
C SER A 56 -3.03 7.98 13.36
N ASP A 57 -4.33 7.85 13.13
CA ASP A 57 -5.09 6.61 13.31
C ASP A 57 -4.66 5.50 12.35
N PHE A 58 -4.19 5.84 11.14
CA PHE A 58 -3.57 4.85 10.24
C PHE A 58 -2.20 4.42 10.76
N LEU A 59 -1.35 5.34 11.19
CA LEU A 59 -0.03 4.99 11.74
C LEU A 59 -0.13 4.18 13.04
N GLU A 60 -1.14 4.44 13.87
CA GLU A 60 -1.45 3.64 15.06
C GLU A 60 -1.93 2.22 14.71
N LEU A 61 -2.51 2.03 13.52
CA LEU A 61 -2.97 0.72 13.03
C LEU A 61 -1.80 -0.17 12.57
N VAL A 62 -0.70 0.43 12.12
CA VAL A 62 0.49 -0.27 11.61
C VAL A 62 1.75 0.15 12.38
N PRO A 63 1.82 -0.11 13.70
CA PRO A 63 2.84 0.49 14.56
C PRO A 63 4.28 0.08 14.21
N THR A 64 4.51 -1.14 13.75
CA THR A 64 5.86 -1.63 13.38
C THR A 64 6.33 -0.93 12.11
N PHE A 65 5.50 -0.92 11.08
CA PHE A 65 5.75 -0.18 9.85
C PHE A 65 5.92 1.31 10.13
N ALA A 66 5.05 1.92 10.94
CA ALA A 66 5.11 3.33 11.28
C ALA A 66 6.43 3.68 11.98
N HIS A 67 6.93 2.80 12.85
CA HIS A 67 8.24 2.98 13.47
C HIS A 67 9.35 3.04 12.42
N VAL A 68 9.49 2.00 11.59
CA VAL A 68 10.51 1.93 10.53
C VAL A 68 10.37 3.10 9.55
N PHE A 69 9.15 3.36 9.10
CA PHE A 69 8.86 4.43 8.16
C PHE A 69 9.27 5.80 8.71
N THR A 70 9.00 6.11 9.99
CA THR A 70 9.34 7.43 10.54
C THR A 70 10.84 7.58 10.81
N THR A 71 11.53 6.53 11.22
CA THR A 71 12.95 6.57 11.56
C THR A 71 13.86 6.48 10.34
N GLU A 72 13.51 5.62 9.37
CA GLU A 72 14.39 5.19 8.28
C GLU A 72 13.99 5.72 6.89
N LEU A 73 12.86 6.40 6.74
CA LEU A 73 12.51 7.06 5.48
C LEU A 73 13.64 7.99 5.06
N ALA A 74 14.32 7.74 3.96
CA ALA A 74 15.49 8.51 3.57
C ALA A 74 15.11 9.71 2.68
N ASP A 75 14.11 9.54 1.83
CA ASP A 75 13.64 10.57 0.91
C ASP A 75 12.20 10.31 0.45
N VAL A 76 11.52 11.36 -0.03
CA VAL A 76 10.23 11.27 -0.73
C VAL A 76 10.30 12.10 -1.99
N ARG A 77 9.82 11.55 -3.11
CA ARG A 77 9.88 12.20 -4.43
C ARG A 77 8.50 12.21 -5.08
N LEU A 78 8.18 13.32 -5.74
CA LEU A 78 7.05 13.36 -6.65
C LEU A 78 7.41 12.57 -7.92
N GLY A 79 6.45 11.83 -8.46
CA GLY A 79 6.55 11.19 -9.76
C GLY A 79 5.19 11.07 -10.43
N HIS A 80 5.19 10.46 -11.62
CA HIS A 80 3.99 10.20 -12.39
C HIS A 80 3.98 8.77 -12.92
N VAL A 81 2.80 8.15 -12.94
CA VAL A 81 2.56 6.83 -13.55
C VAL A 81 1.23 6.87 -14.28
N ALA A 82 1.18 6.45 -15.54
CA ALA A 82 -0.06 6.46 -16.33
C ALA A 82 -0.82 7.80 -16.37
N GLY A 83 -0.12 8.94 -16.18
CA GLY A 83 -0.74 10.27 -16.07
C GLY A 83 -1.24 10.65 -14.67
N GLU A 84 -0.95 9.85 -13.66
CA GLU A 84 -1.35 10.07 -12.26
C GLU A 84 -0.16 10.51 -11.41
N SER A 85 -0.40 11.49 -10.55
CA SER A 85 0.59 11.97 -9.60
C SER A 85 0.77 10.95 -8.46
N VAL A 86 2.03 10.62 -8.16
CA VAL A 86 2.43 9.73 -7.06
C VAL A 86 3.53 10.32 -6.21
N LEU A 87 3.56 9.94 -4.93
CA LEU A 87 4.73 10.10 -4.07
C LEU A 87 5.46 8.77 -3.96
N VAL A 88 6.76 8.78 -4.24
CA VAL A 88 7.67 7.66 -4.05
C VAL A 88 8.42 7.84 -2.74
N TYR A 89 8.19 6.94 -1.80
CA TYR A 89 8.81 6.90 -0.48
C TYR A 89 9.99 5.95 -0.51
N ALA A 90 11.20 6.46 -0.35
CA ALA A 90 12.42 5.65 -0.31
C ALA A 90 12.87 5.48 1.14
N VAL A 91 12.78 4.26 1.67
CA VAL A 91 13.21 3.89 3.02
C VAL A 91 14.59 3.22 2.93
N GLU A 92 15.51 3.65 3.78
CA GLU A 92 16.85 3.06 3.87
C GLU A 92 16.96 2.24 5.16
N HIS A 93 16.82 0.93 5.01
CA HIS A 93 16.91 -0.03 6.10
C HIS A 93 18.31 -0.65 6.17
N HIS A 94 18.79 -0.92 7.39
CA HIS A 94 20.09 -1.55 7.62
C HIS A 94 19.88 -2.86 8.38
N ASP A 95 20.18 -3.99 7.75
CA ASP A 95 20.15 -5.33 8.37
C ASP A 95 21.55 -5.95 8.32
N ALA A 96 22.06 -6.40 9.47
CA ALA A 96 23.39 -7.02 9.60
C ALA A 96 24.54 -6.27 8.86
N ASP A 97 24.58 -4.93 8.99
CA ASP A 97 25.51 -4.01 8.30
C ASP A 97 25.34 -3.92 6.76
N GLN A 98 24.28 -4.50 6.21
CA GLN A 98 23.89 -4.34 4.81
C GLN A 98 22.82 -3.27 4.65
N ARG A 99 23.09 -2.32 3.74
CA ARG A 99 22.15 -1.26 3.37
C ARG A 99 21.17 -1.77 2.33
N HIS A 100 19.89 -1.65 2.65
CA HIS A 100 18.77 -1.98 1.77
C HIS A 100 17.91 -0.75 1.54
N VAL A 101 17.61 -0.48 0.27
CA VAL A 101 16.66 0.57 -0.08
C VAL A 101 15.37 -0.10 -0.56
N ARG A 102 14.25 0.35 0.00
CA ARG A 102 12.91 -0.09 -0.37
C ARG A 102 12.08 1.11 -0.78
N CYS A 103 11.13 0.88 -1.69
CA CYS A 103 10.28 1.94 -2.22
C CYS A 103 8.82 1.57 -2.06
N TRP A 104 8.01 2.56 -1.68
CA TRP A 104 6.56 2.51 -1.79
C TRP A 104 6.08 3.65 -2.67
N ILE A 105 4.98 3.42 -3.36
CA ILE A 105 4.30 4.38 -4.22
C ILE A 105 2.97 4.69 -3.56
N GLY A 106 2.73 5.96 -3.24
CA GLY A 106 1.46 6.47 -2.75
C GLY A 106 0.78 7.34 -3.81
N TRP A 107 -0.47 7.02 -4.17
CA TRP A 107 -1.22 7.76 -5.20
C TRP A 107 -1.94 8.97 -4.62
N ASP A 108 -2.27 9.93 -5.48
CA ASP A 108 -3.06 11.12 -5.11
C ASP A 108 -4.39 10.69 -4.46
N PRO A 109 -4.71 11.13 -3.23
CA PRO A 109 -5.97 10.81 -2.57
C PRO A 109 -7.22 11.20 -3.39
N ALA A 110 -7.12 12.19 -4.29
CA ALA A 110 -8.21 12.59 -5.16
C ALA A 110 -8.73 11.46 -6.06
N LEU A 111 -7.91 10.45 -6.37
CA LEU A 111 -8.32 9.26 -7.14
C LEU A 111 -9.36 8.41 -6.40
N SER A 112 -9.44 8.52 -5.06
CA SER A 112 -10.43 7.79 -4.27
C SER A 112 -11.82 8.45 -4.26
N HIS A 113 -11.92 9.76 -4.53
CA HIS A 113 -13.15 10.53 -4.32
C HIS A 113 -14.33 10.08 -5.18
N ASN A 114 -14.03 9.52 -6.36
CA ASN A 114 -15.04 9.04 -7.30
C ASN A 114 -15.20 7.51 -7.28
N THR A 115 -14.51 6.83 -6.36
CA THR A 115 -14.55 5.36 -6.28
C THR A 115 -15.45 4.92 -5.12
N GLU A 116 -16.50 4.17 -5.43
CA GLU A 116 -17.31 3.51 -4.41
C GLU A 116 -16.56 2.30 -3.83
N LEU A 117 -16.31 2.33 -2.52
CA LEU A 117 -15.66 1.23 -1.83
C LEU A 117 -16.67 0.10 -1.57
N ARG A 118 -16.54 -1.00 -2.31
CA ARG A 118 -17.32 -2.22 -2.06
C ARG A 118 -17.08 -2.71 -0.62
N PHE A 119 -18.14 -3.07 0.09
CA PHE A 119 -18.09 -3.48 1.50
C PHE A 119 -17.37 -2.47 2.40
N ALA A 120 -17.58 -1.16 2.17
CA ALA A 120 -16.95 -0.09 2.93
C ALA A 120 -17.10 -0.24 4.45
N GLU A 121 -18.19 -0.84 4.93
CA GLU A 121 -18.45 -1.14 6.34
C GLU A 121 -17.49 -2.16 6.95
N ALA A 122 -16.92 -3.04 6.13
CA ALA A 122 -15.92 -4.02 6.55
C ALA A 122 -14.49 -3.45 6.57
N ILE A 123 -14.26 -2.35 5.85
CA ILE A 123 -12.94 -1.68 5.81
C ILE A 123 -12.80 -0.77 7.04
N PRO A 124 -11.74 -0.93 7.85
CA PRO A 124 -11.51 -0.08 9.02
C PRO A 124 -11.52 1.40 8.70
N ASN A 125 -12.06 2.21 9.61
CA ASN A 125 -12.21 3.66 9.42
C ASN A 125 -10.88 4.34 9.06
N ALA A 126 -9.79 3.96 9.73
CA ALA A 126 -8.45 4.49 9.49
C ALA A 126 -8.00 4.26 8.03
N VAL A 127 -8.25 3.07 7.46
CA VAL A 127 -7.92 2.76 6.06
C VAL A 127 -8.79 3.55 5.09
N ARG A 128 -10.10 3.63 5.34
CA ARG A 128 -11.00 4.44 4.50
C ARG A 128 -10.63 5.92 4.51
N ARG A 129 -10.12 6.41 5.64
CA ARG A 129 -9.67 7.79 5.82
C ARG A 129 -8.33 8.01 5.13
N PHE A 130 -7.39 7.08 5.27
CA PHE A 130 -6.13 7.04 4.53
C PHE A 130 -6.36 7.16 3.02
N TYR A 131 -7.29 6.39 2.45
CA TYR A 131 -7.62 6.49 1.02
C TYR A 131 -8.06 7.89 0.57
N ARG A 132 -8.84 8.58 1.40
CA ARG A 132 -9.42 9.90 1.08
C ARG A 132 -8.49 11.07 1.38
N GLU A 133 -7.61 10.92 2.36
CA GLU A 133 -6.88 12.07 2.92
C GLU A 133 -5.37 11.99 2.68
N ALA A 134 -4.78 10.79 2.69
CA ALA A 134 -3.34 10.60 2.56
C ALA A 134 -2.96 10.09 1.16
N HIS A 135 -3.44 8.89 0.81
CA HIS A 135 -3.11 8.23 -0.45
C HIS A 135 -4.20 7.28 -0.93
N ALA A 136 -4.58 7.36 -2.21
CA ALA A 136 -5.52 6.43 -2.84
C ALA A 136 -4.86 5.07 -3.19
N GLY A 137 -4.16 4.47 -2.23
CA GLY A 137 -3.34 3.28 -2.37
C GLY A 137 -1.88 3.56 -2.03
N PHE A 138 -1.22 2.58 -1.44
CA PHE A 138 0.18 2.67 -1.02
C PHE A 138 0.83 1.29 -1.03
N VAL A 139 1.64 1.01 -2.05
CA VAL A 139 2.15 -0.35 -2.33
C VAL A 139 3.59 -0.30 -2.86
N ALA A 140 4.22 -1.46 -2.96
CA ALA A 140 5.55 -1.65 -3.53
C ALA A 140 5.62 -1.29 -5.04
N PRO A 141 6.82 -1.26 -5.66
CA PRO A 141 6.97 -0.92 -7.07
C PRO A 141 6.24 -1.85 -8.03
N ASP A 142 5.78 -3.02 -7.59
CA ASP A 142 4.95 -3.95 -8.36
C ASP A 142 3.46 -3.59 -8.43
N TRP A 143 3.06 -2.48 -7.80
CA TRP A 143 1.71 -1.90 -7.78
C TRP A 143 0.65 -2.70 -7.01
N MET A 144 1.04 -3.72 -6.26
CA MET A 144 0.08 -4.53 -5.49
C MET A 144 0.55 -4.93 -4.11
N SER A 145 1.86 -5.11 -3.91
CA SER A 145 2.36 -5.77 -2.71
C SER A 145 2.63 -4.80 -1.56
N ASN A 146 2.62 -5.34 -0.34
CA ASN A 146 3.12 -4.77 0.89
C ASN A 146 2.48 -3.44 1.29
N GLY A 147 1.17 -3.31 1.04
CA GLY A 147 0.36 -2.22 1.57
C GLY A 147 -1.03 -2.14 0.95
N PRO A 148 -1.82 -1.11 1.33
CA PRO A 148 -3.19 -0.94 0.86
C PRO A 148 -3.29 -0.75 -0.66
N ILE A 149 -3.98 -1.67 -1.33
CA ILE A 149 -4.24 -1.62 -2.77
C ILE A 149 -5.13 -0.43 -3.11
N GLN A 150 -4.93 0.17 -4.29
CA GLN A 150 -5.77 1.30 -4.71
C GLN A 150 -7.26 0.93 -4.74
N PRO A 151 -8.16 1.82 -4.29
CA PRO A 151 -9.62 1.62 -4.31
C PRO A 151 -10.19 1.05 -5.61
N ARG A 152 -9.74 1.53 -6.77
CA ARG A 152 -10.22 1.09 -8.09
C ARG A 152 -9.81 -0.34 -8.48
N HIS A 153 -8.81 -0.88 -7.79
CA HIS A 153 -8.28 -2.23 -8.01
C HIS A 153 -8.73 -3.21 -6.92
N LEU A 154 -9.49 -2.73 -5.93
CA LEU A 154 -10.11 -3.60 -4.94
C LEU A 154 -11.10 -4.54 -5.62
N GLN A 155 -10.91 -5.81 -5.36
CA GLN A 155 -11.72 -6.89 -5.91
C GLN A 155 -11.88 -7.97 -4.84
N THR A 156 -12.89 -8.81 -5.02
CA THR A 156 -13.08 -9.97 -4.15
C THR A 156 -12.02 -11.03 -4.45
N TYR A 157 -11.73 -11.89 -3.48
CA TYR A 157 -10.78 -12.99 -3.67
C TYR A 157 -11.22 -13.92 -4.82
N ALA A 158 -12.53 -14.13 -4.98
CA ALA A 158 -13.09 -14.87 -6.11
C ALA A 158 -12.81 -14.19 -7.46
N GLU A 159 -12.95 -12.86 -7.56
CA GLU A 159 -12.62 -12.08 -8.77
C GLU A 159 -11.12 -12.11 -9.07
N TYR A 160 -10.27 -11.98 -8.04
CA TYR A 160 -8.81 -12.09 -8.17
C TYR A 160 -8.38 -13.41 -8.82
N LEU A 161 -9.04 -14.53 -8.46
CA LEU A 161 -8.81 -15.84 -9.06
C LEU A 161 -9.52 -16.07 -10.41
N GLY A 162 -10.13 -15.04 -11.00
CA GLY A 162 -10.87 -15.15 -12.26
C GLY A 162 -12.20 -15.93 -12.16
N CYS A 163 -12.72 -16.10 -10.95
CA CYS A 163 -13.91 -16.90 -10.64
C CYS A 163 -15.01 -16.06 -9.97
N PRO A 164 -15.54 -14.99 -10.60
CA PRO A 164 -16.46 -14.04 -9.95
C PRO A 164 -17.77 -14.65 -9.47
N GLN A 165 -18.17 -15.81 -10.02
CA GLN A 165 -19.36 -16.56 -9.58
C GLN A 165 -19.12 -17.42 -8.34
N GLY A 166 -17.88 -17.44 -7.83
CA GLY A 166 -17.45 -18.22 -6.67
C GLY A 166 -16.48 -19.35 -7.05
N LEU A 167 -15.77 -19.86 -6.05
CA LEU A 167 -14.84 -20.98 -6.21
C LEU A 167 -15.58 -22.33 -6.09
N PRO A 168 -15.12 -23.39 -6.78
CA PRO A 168 -15.63 -24.73 -6.56
C PRO A 168 -15.48 -25.15 -5.09
N ARG A 169 -16.48 -25.87 -4.54
CA ARG A 169 -16.44 -26.37 -3.16
C ARG A 169 -15.27 -27.32 -2.86
N SER A 170 -14.65 -27.89 -3.89
CA SER A 170 -13.43 -28.69 -3.75
C SER A 170 -12.19 -27.86 -3.45
N ASN A 171 -12.23 -26.55 -3.73
CA ASN A 171 -11.11 -25.64 -3.68
C ASN A 171 -11.28 -24.56 -2.60
N TRP A 172 -12.37 -24.60 -1.85
CA TRP A 172 -12.65 -23.64 -0.77
C TRP A 172 -13.33 -24.35 0.41
N PRO A 173 -12.86 -24.16 1.65
CA PRO A 173 -13.47 -24.78 2.83
C PRO A 173 -14.95 -24.38 2.98
N ARG A 174 -15.81 -25.33 3.37
CA ARG A 174 -17.27 -25.08 3.47
C ARG A 174 -17.64 -24.08 4.56
N ASP A 175 -16.86 -24.04 5.63
CA ASP A 175 -17.13 -23.22 6.81
C ASP A 175 -16.38 -21.88 6.77
N ALA A 176 -15.57 -21.64 5.73
CA ALA A 176 -14.90 -20.37 5.52
C ALA A 176 -15.85 -19.31 4.94
N VAL A 177 -15.48 -18.04 5.13
CA VAL A 177 -16.18 -16.90 4.52
C VAL A 177 -16.26 -17.07 3.00
N ASP A 178 -17.38 -16.67 2.41
CA ASP A 178 -17.58 -16.75 0.96
C ASP A 178 -16.50 -15.93 0.24
N PRO A 179 -15.73 -16.51 -0.71
CA PRO A 179 -14.66 -15.80 -1.40
C PRO A 179 -15.17 -14.64 -2.28
N ARG A 180 -16.48 -14.60 -2.58
CA ARG A 180 -17.15 -13.47 -3.26
C ARG A 180 -17.43 -12.29 -2.32
N ARG A 181 -17.19 -12.46 -1.02
CA ARG A 181 -17.41 -11.46 0.02
C ARG A 181 -16.10 -11.10 0.76
N LEU A 182 -15.02 -11.80 0.48
CA LEU A 182 -13.65 -11.44 0.89
C LEU A 182 -13.08 -10.39 -0.05
N LEU A 183 -13.02 -9.14 0.38
CA LEU A 183 -12.39 -8.03 -0.36
C LEU A 183 -10.88 -8.02 -0.08
N LEU A 184 -10.08 -8.12 -1.14
CA LEU A 184 -8.62 -8.09 -1.07
C LEU A 184 -8.15 -6.64 -0.81
N LEU A 185 -7.45 -6.40 0.31
CA LEU A 185 -6.95 -5.07 0.68
C LEU A 185 -5.43 -4.93 0.56
N ALA A 186 -4.67 -6.00 0.79
CA ALA A 186 -3.22 -5.98 0.69
C ALA A 186 -2.69 -7.38 0.33
N THR A 187 -1.50 -7.44 -0.26
CA THR A 187 -0.84 -8.70 -0.65
C THR A 187 0.62 -8.70 -0.26
N THR A 188 1.17 -9.86 0.09
CA THR A 188 2.62 -10.06 0.28
C THR A 188 2.95 -11.48 -0.13
N ALA A 189 3.77 -11.65 -1.17
CA ALA A 189 4.08 -12.97 -1.74
C ALA A 189 2.78 -13.77 -2.02
N ASP A 190 2.61 -14.93 -1.39
CA ASP A 190 1.41 -15.79 -1.54
C ASP A 190 0.29 -15.49 -0.52
N SER A 191 0.46 -14.46 0.32
CA SER A 191 -0.49 -14.05 1.36
C SER A 191 -1.37 -12.89 0.92
N HIS A 192 -2.66 -13.00 1.18
CA HIS A 192 -3.69 -12.05 0.78
C HIS A 192 -4.52 -11.62 1.99
N VAL A 193 -4.38 -10.37 2.42
CA VAL A 193 -5.17 -9.83 3.55
C VAL A 193 -6.52 -9.37 3.03
N CYS A 194 -7.58 -10.02 3.51
CA CYS A 194 -8.94 -9.79 3.05
C CYS A 194 -9.87 -9.39 4.20
N VAL A 195 -10.76 -8.42 3.95
CA VAL A 195 -11.87 -8.08 4.87
C VAL A 195 -13.19 -8.59 4.30
N SER A 196 -14.19 -8.80 5.16
CA SER A 196 -15.52 -9.19 4.72
C SER A 196 -16.59 -8.64 5.65
N PRO A 197 -17.77 -8.27 5.12
CA PRO A 197 -18.93 -7.92 5.95
C PRO A 197 -19.45 -9.10 6.79
N ASP A 198 -18.99 -10.33 6.52
CA ASP A 198 -19.35 -11.53 7.28
C ASP A 198 -18.36 -11.82 8.42
N LEU A 199 -17.31 -11.01 8.56
CA LEU A 199 -16.36 -11.08 9.67
C LEU A 199 -16.74 -10.09 10.78
N PRO A 200 -16.32 -10.34 12.04
CA PRO A 200 -16.38 -9.33 13.09
C PRO A 200 -15.65 -8.04 12.67
N LEU A 201 -16.17 -6.89 13.10
CA LEU A 201 -15.55 -5.60 12.80
C LEU A 201 -14.12 -5.54 13.33
N GLY A 202 -13.21 -5.02 12.50
CA GLY A 202 -11.78 -4.95 12.82
C GLY A 202 -11.02 -6.25 12.58
N GLN A 203 -11.70 -7.34 12.17
CA GLN A 203 -11.04 -8.57 11.78
C GLN A 203 -10.86 -8.70 10.27
N ALA A 204 -9.85 -9.47 9.90
CA ALA A 204 -9.55 -9.87 8.53
C ALA A 204 -9.10 -11.32 8.49
N VAL A 205 -9.08 -11.88 7.28
CA VAL A 205 -8.60 -13.23 7.00
C VAL A 205 -7.41 -13.13 6.07
N THR A 206 -6.33 -13.82 6.41
CA THR A 206 -5.24 -14.09 5.47
C THR A 206 -5.63 -15.28 4.61
N VAL A 207 -5.49 -15.16 3.29
CA VAL A 207 -5.57 -16.31 2.38
C VAL A 207 -4.17 -16.62 1.89
N TYR A 208 -3.61 -17.72 2.38
CA TYR A 208 -2.27 -18.20 2.03
C TYR A 208 -2.36 -19.43 1.14
N GLY A 209 -1.74 -19.39 -0.04
CA GLY A 209 -1.74 -20.52 -0.97
C GLY A 209 -3.14 -21.02 -1.36
N GLY A 210 -4.14 -20.13 -1.37
CA GLY A 210 -5.54 -20.45 -1.66
C GLY A 210 -6.35 -20.99 -0.48
N THR A 211 -5.78 -21.04 0.73
CA THR A 211 -6.47 -21.50 1.94
C THR A 211 -6.71 -20.32 2.88
N PRO A 212 -7.96 -20.02 3.26
CA PRO A 212 -8.26 -18.99 4.25
C PRO A 212 -7.86 -19.48 5.65
N GLU A 213 -7.16 -18.63 6.39
CA GLU A 213 -6.81 -18.83 7.80
C GLU A 213 -7.93 -18.35 8.73
N ASP A 214 -7.77 -18.59 10.03
CA ASP A 214 -8.71 -18.08 11.02
C ASP A 214 -8.70 -16.54 11.06
N PRO A 215 -9.83 -15.87 11.35
CA PRO A 215 -9.87 -14.42 11.42
C PRO A 215 -8.98 -13.85 12.53
N GLU A 216 -8.18 -12.85 12.19
CA GLU A 216 -7.28 -12.14 13.10
C GLU A 216 -7.55 -10.63 13.08
N ASP A 217 -6.88 -9.89 13.97
CA ASP A 217 -6.91 -8.43 13.97
C ASP A 217 -6.35 -7.87 12.65
N PHE A 218 -7.13 -7.00 11.99
CA PHE A 218 -6.74 -6.42 10.70
C PHE A 218 -5.46 -5.58 10.80
N GLY A 219 -5.30 -4.80 11.87
CA GLY A 219 -4.14 -3.93 12.04
C GLY A 219 -2.85 -4.74 12.08
N THR A 220 -2.85 -5.82 12.85
CA THR A 220 -1.73 -6.77 12.96
C THR A 220 -1.36 -7.36 11.59
N LEU A 221 -2.34 -7.85 10.82
CA LEU A 221 -2.09 -8.44 9.50
C LEU A 221 -1.58 -7.40 8.49
N LEU A 222 -2.13 -6.18 8.51
CA LEU A 222 -1.67 -5.10 7.64
C LEU A 222 -0.25 -4.65 8.02
N ASP A 223 0.06 -4.54 9.31
CA ASP A 223 1.38 -4.13 9.82
C ASP A 223 2.46 -5.12 9.39
N GLN A 224 2.18 -6.43 9.51
CA GLN A 224 3.04 -7.50 9.01
C GLN A 224 3.23 -7.42 7.49
N THR A 225 2.14 -7.25 6.74
CA THR A 225 2.16 -7.11 5.28
C THR A 225 3.03 -5.93 4.82
N MET A 226 2.92 -4.79 5.50
CA MET A 226 3.70 -3.59 5.15
C MET A 226 5.16 -3.69 5.60
N THR A 227 5.45 -4.42 6.68
CA THR A 227 6.80 -4.60 7.22
C THR A 227 7.58 -5.70 6.49
N ALA A 228 6.90 -6.63 5.81
CA ALA A 228 7.52 -7.77 5.14
C ALA A 228 8.59 -7.42 4.08
N GLN A 229 8.62 -6.19 3.56
CA GLN A 229 9.72 -5.75 2.68
C GLN A 229 11.06 -5.57 3.40
N PHE A 230 11.01 -5.34 4.71
CA PHE A 230 12.16 -5.17 5.58
C PHE A 230 12.64 -6.52 6.12
N ASP A 231 11.71 -7.45 6.37
CA ASP A 231 12.04 -8.80 6.85
C ASP A 231 12.62 -9.65 5.70
N GLY A 232 13.90 -10.02 5.80
CA GLY A 232 14.48 -11.10 4.99
C GLY A 232 15.24 -10.68 3.72
N ILE A 233 16.34 -9.93 3.88
CA ILE A 233 17.55 -10.24 3.10
C ILE A 233 18.53 -10.94 4.05
N ALA A 234 18.23 -12.20 4.33
CA ALA A 234 19.17 -13.13 4.96
C ALA A 234 19.84 -14.01 3.89
#